data_AF-A0A9P4X244-F1
#
_entry.id   AF-A0A9P4X244-F1
#
_cell.length_a   1.000
_cell.length_b   1.000
_cell.length_c   1.000
_cell.angle_alpha   90.00
_cell.angle_beta   90.00
_cell.angle_gamma   90.00
#
_symmetry.space_group_name_H-M   'P 1'
#
loop_
_entity.id
_entity.type
_entity.pdbx_description
1 polymer ?
#
loop_
_entity_poly.entity_id
_entity_poly.type
_entity_poly.pdbx_seq_one_letter_code
_entity_poly.pdbx_strand_id
1 'polypeptide(L)'
;MSARPYTGPSVPDMIHDKTLAENIIKYHDHPTSDSMLDDDNLDLLQRFVEDPSKREQILTDEGIDPDESLKGKKASLAAYAVWAHGRDDMNGGILKEEDVEMLRLWFETGKSGE
;
A
#
# COMPACT_ATOMS: atom_id res chain seq x y z
N MET A 1 18.87 -18.18 4.32
CA MET A 1 17.86 -18.02 5.38
C MET A 1 16.51 -18.09 4.70
N SER A 2 15.64 -19.03 5.08
CA SER A 2 14.32 -19.16 4.46
C SER A 2 13.44 -18.01 4.95
N ALA A 3 13.15 -17.05 4.07
CA ALA A 3 12.10 -16.06 4.32
C ALA A 3 10.79 -16.83 4.60
N ARG A 4 10.11 -16.51 5.70
CA ARG A 4 8.86 -17.20 6.07
C ARG A 4 7.80 -16.75 5.09
N PRO A 5 7.02 -17.64 4.46
CA PRO A 5 6.00 -17.20 3.51
C PRO A 5 4.96 -16.33 4.21
N TYR A 6 4.45 -15.31 3.51
CA TYR A 6 3.33 -14.50 4.01
C TYR A 6 2.11 -15.39 4.30
N THR A 7 1.54 -15.24 5.50
CA THR A 7 0.42 -16.10 5.96
C THR A 7 -0.92 -15.37 6.10
N GLY A 8 -0.98 -14.10 5.69
CA GLY A 8 -2.21 -13.30 5.79
C GLY A 8 -3.18 -13.50 4.61
N PRO A 9 -4.29 -12.73 4.60
CA PRO A 9 -5.30 -12.78 3.53
C PRO A 9 -4.69 -12.41 2.17
N SER A 10 -5.31 -12.89 1.09
CA SER A 10 -4.82 -12.60 -0.26
C SER A 10 -5.02 -11.13 -0.61
N VAL A 11 -4.18 -10.58 -1.49
CA VAL A 11 -4.28 -9.18 -1.95
C VAL A 11 -5.69 -8.85 -2.50
N PRO A 12 -6.32 -9.70 -3.33
CA PRO A 12 -7.71 -9.48 -3.75
C PRO A 12 -8.69 -9.37 -2.59
N ASP A 13 -8.58 -10.23 -1.57
CA ASP A 13 -9.47 -10.19 -0.40
C ASP A 13 -9.25 -8.92 0.42
N MET A 14 -8.00 -8.50 0.61
CA MET A 14 -7.68 -7.25 1.31
C MET A 14 -8.20 -6.00 0.60
N ILE A 15 -8.16 -6.01 -0.74
CA ILE A 15 -8.73 -4.93 -1.57
C ILE A 15 -10.25 -4.92 -1.44
N HIS A 16 -10.88 -6.09 -1.51
CA HIS A 16 -12.33 -6.24 -1.38
C HIS A 16 -12.83 -5.77 0.00
N ASP A 17 -12.14 -6.20 1.06
CA ASP A 17 -12.52 -5.93 2.44
C ASP A 17 -12.03 -4.56 2.93
N LYS A 18 -11.23 -3.85 2.12
CA LYS A 18 -10.57 -2.57 2.47
C LYS A 18 -9.77 -2.66 3.76
N THR A 19 -9.00 -3.74 3.91
CA THR A 19 -8.16 -4.02 5.09
C THR A 19 -6.67 -3.95 4.77
N LEU A 20 -6.29 -3.38 3.61
CA LEU A 20 -4.92 -3.38 3.15
C LEU A 20 -3.96 -2.69 4.13
N ALA A 21 -4.32 -1.50 4.63
CA ALA A 21 -3.49 -0.75 5.58
C ALA A 21 -3.26 -1.53 6.88
N GLU A 22 -4.32 -2.07 7.48
CA GLU A 22 -4.24 -2.88 8.69
C GLU A 22 -3.32 -4.08 8.52
N ASN A 23 -3.40 -4.76 7.37
CA ASN A 23 -2.56 -5.92 7.09
C ASN A 23 -1.10 -5.51 6.84
N ILE A 24 -0.83 -4.39 6.19
CA ILE A 24 0.54 -3.87 6.03
C ILE A 24 1.18 -3.66 7.41
N ILE A 25 0.49 -2.97 8.33
CA ILE A 25 0.98 -2.69 9.68
C ILE A 25 1.16 -4.00 10.46
N LYS A 26 0.15 -4.87 10.44
CA LYS A 26 0.14 -6.13 11.20
C LYS A 26 1.23 -7.10 10.74
N TYR A 27 1.52 -7.16 9.45
CA TYR A 27 2.46 -8.13 8.89
C TYR A 27 3.87 -7.59 8.70
N HIS A 28 4.13 -6.30 8.92
CA HIS A 28 5.46 -5.71 8.73
C HIS A 28 6.55 -6.37 9.58
N ASP A 29 6.31 -6.50 10.89
CA ASP A 29 7.24 -7.11 11.86
C ASP A 29 6.71 -8.43 12.43
N HIS A 30 5.87 -9.13 11.67
CA HIS A 30 5.18 -10.30 12.21
C HIS A 30 6.17 -11.43 12.51
N PRO A 31 6.19 -11.99 13.73
CA PRO A 31 7.22 -12.93 14.17
C PRO A 31 7.24 -14.24 13.38
N THR A 32 6.19 -14.53 12.61
CA THR A 32 6.02 -15.78 11.84
C THR A 32 5.71 -15.63 10.36
N SER A 33 5.67 -14.40 9.82
CA SER A 33 5.29 -14.13 8.43
C SER A 33 6.29 -13.17 7.80
N ASP A 34 6.47 -13.23 6.49
CA ASP A 34 7.16 -12.15 5.77
C ASP A 34 6.34 -10.86 5.82
N SER A 35 7.05 -9.76 5.60
CA SER A 35 6.44 -8.48 5.29
C SER A 35 5.70 -8.55 3.97
N MET A 36 4.58 -7.83 3.88
CA MET A 36 3.81 -7.74 2.64
C MET A 36 4.49 -6.88 1.58
N LEU A 37 5.27 -5.90 2.04
CA LEU A 37 5.93 -4.91 1.20
C LEU A 37 7.44 -4.99 1.46
N ASP A 38 8.22 -4.93 0.40
CA ASP A 38 9.66 -4.69 0.49
C ASP A 38 9.95 -3.21 0.79
N ASP A 39 11.22 -2.89 1.02
CA ASP A 39 11.66 -1.53 1.37
C ASP A 39 11.28 -0.51 0.29
N ASP A 40 11.43 -0.84 -0.99
CA ASP A 40 11.08 0.05 -2.11
C ASP A 40 9.57 0.37 -2.12
N ASN A 41 8.72 -0.64 -1.86
CA ASN A 41 7.29 -0.44 -1.75
C ASN A 41 6.87 0.33 -0.50
N LEU A 42 7.60 0.16 0.60
CA LEU A 42 7.37 0.94 1.83
C LEU A 42 7.74 2.40 1.63
N ASP A 43 8.85 2.69 0.96
CA ASP A 43 9.28 4.06 0.65
C ASP A 43 8.30 4.75 -0.27
N LEU A 44 7.79 4.05 -1.29
CA LEU A 44 6.74 4.57 -2.16
C LEU A 44 5.46 4.88 -1.39
N LEU A 45 5.02 3.95 -0.53
CA LEU A 45 3.82 4.13 0.28
C LEU A 45 3.99 5.30 1.26
N GLN A 46 5.17 5.43 1.88
CA GLN A 46 5.50 6.53 2.77
C GLN A 46 5.40 7.89 2.07
N ARG A 47 6.04 8.03 0.90
CA ARG A 47 5.97 9.27 0.09
C ARG A 47 4.53 9.66 -0.22
N PHE A 48 3.68 8.68 -0.49
CA PHE A 48 2.27 8.92 -0.76
C PHE A 48 1.49 9.33 0.47
N VAL A 49 1.64 8.65 1.62
CA VAL A 49 0.86 8.99 2.82
C VAL A 49 1.33 10.29 3.50
N GLU A 50 2.59 10.70 3.28
CA GLU A 50 3.08 12.01 3.71
C GLU A 50 2.41 13.16 2.94
N ASP A 51 2.17 12.97 1.65
CA ASP A 51 1.52 13.97 0.79
C ASP A 51 0.68 13.31 -0.33
N PRO A 52 -0.57 12.92 -0.05
CA PRO A 52 -1.44 12.25 -1.03
C PRO A 52 -1.73 13.12 -2.26
N SER A 53 -1.58 14.45 -2.16
CA SER A 53 -1.76 15.37 -3.29
C SER A 53 -0.73 15.16 -4.40
N LYS A 54 0.43 14.57 -4.07
CA LYS A 54 1.50 14.23 -5.03
C LYS A 54 1.31 12.87 -5.71
N ARG A 55 0.17 12.21 -5.54
CA ARG A 55 -0.15 10.90 -6.14
C ARG A 55 0.32 10.77 -7.60
N GLU A 56 -0.02 11.74 -8.46
CA GLU A 56 0.31 11.70 -9.88
C GLU A 56 1.82 11.81 -10.14
N GLN A 57 2.50 12.67 -9.39
CA GLN A 57 3.95 12.79 -9.45
C GLN A 57 4.64 11.49 -9.01
N ILE A 58 4.17 10.90 -7.91
CA ILE A 58 4.72 9.63 -7.38
C ILE A 58 4.57 8.51 -8.40
N LEU A 59 3.40 8.38 -9.04
CA LEU A 59 3.19 7.38 -10.08
C LEU A 59 4.08 7.63 -11.30
N THR A 60 4.22 8.89 -11.71
CA THR A 60 5.09 9.27 -12.84
C THR A 60 6.56 8.94 -12.57
N ASP A 61 7.04 9.14 -11.35
CA ASP A 61 8.41 8.79 -10.94
C ASP A 61 8.66 7.27 -11.04
N GLU A 62 7.62 6.46 -10.82
CA GLU A 62 7.65 5.00 -11.02
C GLU A 62 7.47 4.56 -12.48
N GLY A 63 7.34 5.52 -13.40
CA GLY A 63 7.05 5.25 -14.82
C GLY A 63 5.63 4.74 -15.07
N ILE A 64 4.70 5.01 -14.15
CA ILE A 64 3.29 4.67 -14.26
C ILE A 64 2.50 5.89 -14.70
N ASP A 65 1.73 5.74 -15.78
CA ASP A 65 0.76 6.74 -16.20
C ASP A 65 -0.44 6.76 -15.22
N PRO A 66 -0.71 7.89 -14.53
CA PRO A 66 -1.82 7.99 -13.57
C PRO A 66 -3.19 7.78 -14.21
N ASP A 67 -3.35 8.11 -15.49
CA ASP A 67 -4.62 8.01 -16.19
C ASP A 67 -4.86 6.61 -16.75
N GLU A 68 -3.79 5.87 -17.02
CA GLU A 68 -3.86 4.52 -17.57
C GLU A 68 -4.33 3.50 -16.53
N SER A 69 -5.09 2.50 -16.98
CA SER A 69 -5.52 1.40 -16.11
C SER A 69 -4.37 0.47 -15.76
N LEU A 70 -4.14 0.27 -14.46
CA LEU A 70 -3.23 -0.76 -13.95
C LEU A 70 -3.91 -2.14 -13.81
N LYS A 71 -5.22 -2.26 -14.09
CA LYS A 71 -5.93 -3.54 -13.99
C LYS A 71 -5.31 -4.57 -14.95
N GLY A 72 -4.82 -5.69 -14.42
CA GLY A 72 -4.16 -6.75 -15.19
C GLY A 72 -2.72 -6.46 -15.61
N LYS A 73 -2.15 -5.33 -15.18
CA LYS A 73 -0.73 -5.02 -15.36
C LYS A 73 0.11 -5.54 -14.19
N LYS A 74 1.38 -5.80 -14.45
CA LYS A 74 2.37 -6.03 -13.38
C LYS A 74 2.72 -4.67 -12.78
N ALA A 75 2.11 -4.37 -11.65
CA ALA A 75 2.45 -3.25 -10.79
C ALA A 75 2.67 -3.78 -9.37
N SER A 76 3.47 -3.07 -8.58
CA SER A 76 3.63 -3.41 -7.17
C SER A 76 2.36 -3.08 -6.38
N LEU A 77 2.21 -3.71 -5.21
CA LEU A 77 1.03 -3.51 -4.36
C LEU A 77 0.92 -2.06 -3.90
N ALA A 78 2.04 -1.43 -3.53
CA ALA A 78 2.07 -0.03 -3.12
C ALA A 78 1.71 0.89 -4.30
N ALA A 79 2.31 0.69 -5.48
CA ALA A 79 1.98 1.48 -6.67
C ALA A 79 0.50 1.35 -7.06
N TYR A 80 -0.07 0.15 -6.95
CA TYR A 80 -1.49 -0.08 -7.20
C TYR A 80 -2.39 0.61 -6.16
N ALA A 81 -1.99 0.63 -4.89
CA ALA A 81 -2.70 1.34 -3.83
C ALA A 81 -2.70 2.86 -4.06
N VAL A 82 -1.54 3.43 -4.42
CA VAL A 82 -1.40 4.86 -4.77
C VAL A 82 -2.24 5.20 -6.00
N TRP A 83 -2.16 4.38 -7.04
CA TRP A 83 -2.92 4.55 -8.28
C TRP A 83 -4.44 4.52 -8.05
N ALA A 84 -4.92 3.57 -7.24
CA ALA A 84 -6.34 3.40 -6.99
C ALA A 84 -6.93 4.47 -6.05
N HIS A 85 -6.11 5.15 -5.24
CA HIS A 85 -6.60 6.14 -4.29
C HIS A 85 -7.32 7.31 -4.98
N GLY A 86 -8.50 7.66 -4.48
CA GLY A 86 -9.32 8.76 -5.00
C GLY A 86 -9.98 8.50 -6.36
N ARG A 87 -9.87 7.29 -6.94
CA ARG A 87 -10.55 6.96 -8.20
C ARG A 87 -11.97 6.45 -7.98
N ASP A 88 -12.92 7.08 -8.66
CA ASP A 88 -14.35 6.72 -8.59
C ASP A 88 -14.65 5.31 -9.09
N ASP A 89 -13.94 4.85 -10.14
CA ASP A 89 -14.10 3.50 -10.71
C ASP A 89 -13.60 2.38 -9.79
N MET A 90 -12.96 2.75 -8.67
CA MET A 90 -12.48 1.88 -7.62
C MET A 90 -13.26 2.05 -6.31
N ASN A 91 -14.44 2.68 -6.35
CA ASN A 91 -15.30 2.94 -5.18
C ASN A 91 -14.55 3.67 -4.04
N GLY A 92 -13.85 4.75 -4.42
CA GLY A 92 -13.03 5.56 -3.51
C GLY A 92 -11.61 5.02 -3.28
N GLY A 93 -11.23 3.93 -3.97
CA GLY A 93 -9.90 3.35 -3.89
C GLY A 93 -9.76 2.23 -2.87
N ILE A 94 -8.52 1.77 -2.73
CA ILE A 94 -8.13 0.64 -1.86
C ILE A 94 -7.79 1.13 -0.45
N LEU A 95 -7.19 2.32 -0.38
CA LEU A 95 -6.90 3.04 0.86
C LEU A 95 -7.90 4.19 0.96
N LYS A 96 -8.68 4.21 2.03
CA LYS A 96 -9.53 5.33 2.42
C LYS A 96 -8.69 6.42 3.09
N GLU A 97 -9.28 7.59 3.34
CA GLU A 97 -8.63 8.66 4.10
C GLU A 97 -8.16 8.20 5.49
N GLU A 98 -8.99 7.41 6.20
CA GLU A 98 -8.63 6.82 7.50
C GLU A 98 -7.42 5.88 7.42
N ASP A 99 -7.30 5.13 6.32
CA ASP A 99 -6.18 4.21 6.08
C ASP A 99 -4.89 4.99 5.83
N VAL A 100 -4.98 6.11 5.10
CA VAL A 100 -3.85 7.00 4.83
C VAL A 100 -3.35 7.65 6.12
N GLU A 101 -4.26 8.14 6.97
CA GLU A 101 -3.90 8.71 8.27
C GLU A 101 -3.25 7.65 9.19
N MET A 102 -3.83 6.45 9.24
CA MET A 102 -3.28 5.34 10.02
C MET A 102 -1.88 4.95 9.57
N LEU A 103 -1.66 4.78 8.26
CA LEU A 103 -0.35 4.47 7.70
C LEU A 103 0.65 5.60 7.95
N ARG A 104 0.22 6.86 7.81
CA ARG A 104 1.08 8.01 8.11
C ARG A 104 1.55 7.99 9.56
N LEU A 105 0.65 7.82 10.52
CA LEU A 105 1.01 7.72 11.94
C LEU A 105 1.98 6.56 12.19
N TRP A 106 1.74 5.42 11.54
CA TRP A 106 2.61 4.25 11.64
C TRP A 106 4.03 4.50 11.08
N PHE A 107 4.17 5.23 9.97
CA PHE A 107 5.49 5.66 9.49
C PHE A 107 6.15 6.66 10.43
N GLU A 108 5.39 7.61 10.99
CA GLU A 108 5.89 8.61 11.95
C GLU A 108 6.40 7.99 13.26
N THR A 109 5.83 6.85 13.70
CA THR A 109 6.33 6.07 14.86
C THR A 109 7.51 5.14 14.54
N GLY A 110 8.06 5.25 13.32
CA GLY A 110 9.19 4.42 12.89
C GLY A 110 8.79 2.99 12.55
N LYS A 111 7.61 2.79 11.95
CA LYS A 111 7.05 1.49 11.55
C LYS A 111 6.78 0.53 12.72
N SER A 112 6.69 1.06 13.95
CA SER A 112 6.36 0.27 15.14
C SER A 112 4.85 0.04 15.23
N GLY A 113 4.42 -1.22 15.23
CA GLY A 113 3.07 -1.59 15.65
C GLY A 113 3.00 -1.62 17.19
N GLU A 114 2.01 -0.95 17.78
CA GLU A 114 1.69 -1.13 19.21
C GLU A 114 1.11 -2.52 19.52
#